data_AF-A0A242NYB6-F1
#
_entry.id   AF-A0A242NYB6-F1
#
_cell.length_a   1.000
_cell.length_b   1.000
_cell.length_c   1.000
_cell.angle_alpha   90.00
_cell.angle_beta   90.00
_cell.angle_gamma   90.00
#
_symmetry.space_group_name_H-M   'P 1'
#
loop_
_entity.id
_entity.type
_entity.pdbx_description
1 polymer ?
#
loop_
_entity_poly.entity_id
_entity_poly.type
_entity_poly.pdbx_seq_one_letter_code
_entity_poly.pdbx_strand_id
1 'polypeptide(L)'
;MINNTFLIIQSQFSDKKNELIKLKQFVITDSSANDEICFDISERCNFYSIKDIMKILNISTSKEVKSLIKKLELNQTTYSRMKNNELFYNMDAINRLNSYLKFRVA
;
A
#
# COMPACT_ATOMS: atom_id res chain seq x y z
N MET A 1 14.40 -28.71 28.26
CA MET A 1 14.87 -27.32 28.44
C MET A 1 15.74 -26.97 27.25
N ILE A 2 15.50 -25.79 26.66
CA ILE A 2 15.85 -25.43 25.28
C ILE A 2 17.32 -25.00 25.18
N ASN A 3 18.02 -25.59 24.20
CA ASN A 3 19.41 -25.35 23.83
C ASN A 3 19.56 -23.98 23.14
N ASN A 4 20.34 -23.07 23.72
CA ASN A 4 20.81 -21.85 23.07
C ASN A 4 22.14 -22.12 22.37
N THR A 5 22.09 -22.45 21.08
CA THR A 5 23.27 -22.47 20.20
C THR A 5 23.35 -21.16 19.43
N PHE A 6 24.22 -20.25 19.90
CA PHE A 6 24.67 -19.09 19.15
C PHE A 6 25.66 -19.56 18.06
N LEU A 7 25.30 -19.37 16.80
CA LEU A 7 26.21 -19.56 15.66
C LEU A 7 26.96 -18.24 15.40
N ILE A 8 28.20 -18.17 15.89
CA ILE A 8 29.15 -17.09 15.58
C ILE A 8 29.74 -17.39 14.20
N ILE A 9 29.30 -16.67 13.17
CA ILE A 9 29.92 -16.71 11.85
C ILE A 9 31.12 -15.76 11.88
N GLN A 10 32.34 -16.31 11.99
CA GLN A 10 33.58 -15.58 11.79
C GLN A 10 33.71 -15.20 10.31
N SER A 11 33.54 -13.91 10.01
CA SER A 11 33.77 -13.34 8.68
C SER A 11 35.28 -13.31 8.37
N GLN A 12 35.70 -13.93 7.27
CA GLN A 12 37.08 -13.92 6.75
C GLN A 12 37.36 -12.70 5.86
N PHE A 13 37.05 -11.49 6.31
CA PHE A 13 37.49 -10.28 5.62
C PHE A 13 38.42 -9.48 6.53
N SER A 14 39.71 -9.70 6.28
CA SER A 14 40.82 -8.97 6.86
C SER A 14 40.66 -7.47 6.60
N ASP A 15 40.64 -6.69 7.68
CA ASP A 15 40.74 -5.24 7.69
C ASP A 15 42.02 -4.76 6.98
N LYS A 16 41.93 -4.42 5.69
CA LYS A 16 42.88 -3.52 5.03
C LYS A 16 42.19 -2.69 3.96
N LYS A 17 42.18 -1.36 4.18
CA LYS A 17 41.73 -0.25 3.31
C LYS A 17 40.20 -0.12 3.25
N ASN A 18 39.53 0.77 3.98
CA ASN A 18 39.68 2.23 3.91
C ASN A 18 40.22 2.69 2.55
N GLU A 19 39.41 2.54 1.50
CA GLU A 19 39.25 3.47 0.37
C GLU A 19 38.44 2.82 -0.75
N LEU A 20 37.50 3.57 -1.33
CA LEU A 20 36.50 3.16 -2.32
C LEU A 20 35.45 2.21 -1.73
N ILE A 21 34.20 2.58 -1.63
CA ILE A 21 33.36 2.94 -2.77
C ILE A 21 32.39 4.01 -2.27
N LYS A 22 32.52 5.21 -2.86
CA LYS A 22 31.36 6.07 -3.11
C LYS A 22 30.27 5.15 -3.65
N LEU A 23 29.35 4.70 -2.80
CA LEU A 23 28.11 4.08 -3.26
C LEU A 23 27.37 5.22 -3.96
N LYS A 24 27.76 5.41 -5.23
CA LYS A 24 27.05 6.18 -6.23
C LYS A 24 25.59 5.83 -6.02
N GLN A 25 24.77 6.87 -5.89
CA GLN A 25 23.33 6.75 -6.12
C GLN A 25 23.13 5.81 -7.29
N PHE A 26 22.62 4.62 -7.02
CA PHE A 26 22.02 3.80 -8.06
C PHE A 26 20.76 4.56 -8.44
N VAL A 27 20.90 5.41 -9.46
CA VAL A 27 19.77 5.86 -10.25
C VAL A 27 19.29 4.61 -10.96
N ILE A 28 18.30 3.94 -10.36
CA ILE A 28 17.56 2.85 -11.00
C ILE A 28 16.63 3.53 -12.00
N THR A 29 17.16 3.91 -13.16
CA THR A 29 16.35 4.22 -14.35
C THR A 29 16.26 2.96 -15.17
N ASP A 30 15.54 1.97 -14.65
CA ASP A 30 15.03 0.86 -15.46
C ASP A 30 13.52 0.82 -15.26
N SER A 31 12.83 1.50 -16.17
CA SER A 31 11.40 1.36 -16.38
C SER A 31 11.14 -0.09 -16.79
N SER A 32 10.75 -0.91 -15.82
CA SER A 32 10.24 -2.25 -16.07
C SER A 32 8.81 -2.12 -16.60
N ALA A 33 8.53 -2.75 -17.73
CA ALA A 33 7.26 -2.68 -18.47
C ALA A 33 6.10 -3.44 -17.79
N ASN A 34 5.91 -3.22 -16.49
CA ASN A 34 4.72 -3.60 -15.75
C ASN A 34 4.42 -2.47 -14.76
N ASP A 35 3.42 -1.67 -15.13
CA ASP A 35 2.93 -0.52 -14.39
C ASP A 35 2.61 -0.84 -12.92
N GLU A 36 3.56 -0.60 -12.03
CA GLU A 36 3.22 -0.20 -10.68
C GLU A 36 3.32 1.31 -10.62
N ILE A 37 2.15 1.95 -10.70
CA ILE A 37 1.97 3.35 -10.36
C ILE A 37 2.47 3.50 -8.92
N CYS A 38 3.72 3.91 -8.79
CA CYS A 38 4.32 4.30 -7.54
C CYS A 38 3.64 5.61 -7.16
N PHE A 39 2.49 5.52 -6.50
CA PHE A 39 1.91 6.66 -5.83
C PHE A 39 2.87 7.02 -4.71
N ASP A 40 3.62 8.09 -4.94
CA ASP A 40 4.39 8.78 -3.92
C ASP A 40 3.38 9.40 -2.92
N ILE A 41 2.81 8.56 -2.06
CA ILE A 41 1.84 8.96 -1.04
C ILE A 41 2.64 9.55 0.11
N SER A 42 3.04 10.81 -0.06
CA SER A 42 3.32 11.66 1.09
C SER A 42 2.15 11.54 2.08
N GLU A 43 2.46 11.26 3.36
CA GLU A 43 1.53 10.94 4.45
C GLU A 43 0.55 12.09 4.78
N ARG A 44 -0.33 12.41 3.85
CA ARG A 44 -1.59 13.08 4.15
C ARG A 44 -2.59 11.95 4.30
N CYS A 45 -3.13 11.76 5.51
CA CYS A 45 -4.29 10.91 5.77
C CYS A 45 -5.48 11.44 4.95
N ASN A 46 -5.50 11.08 3.67
CA ASN A 46 -6.53 11.48 2.73
C ASN A 46 -7.70 10.53 2.94
N PHE A 47 -8.81 11.13 3.35
CA PHE A 47 -10.10 10.46 3.43
C PHE A 47 -10.87 10.80 2.15
N TYR A 48 -11.45 9.77 1.52
CA TYR A 48 -12.07 9.84 0.20
C TYR A 48 -13.59 9.75 0.32
N SER A 49 -14.31 10.64 -0.35
CA SER A 49 -15.76 10.55 -0.48
C SER A 49 -16.13 9.44 -1.48
N ILE A 50 -17.39 9.00 -1.48
CA ILE A 50 -17.87 8.02 -2.49
C ILE A 50 -17.60 8.50 -3.92
N LYS A 51 -17.70 9.80 -4.19
CA LYS A 51 -17.40 10.38 -5.51
C LYS A 51 -15.93 10.24 -5.89
N ASP A 52 -15.02 10.35 -4.93
CA ASP A 52 -13.60 10.16 -5.15
C ASP A 52 -13.30 8.68 -5.42
N ILE A 53 -13.91 7.78 -4.65
CA ILE A 53 -13.79 6.33 -4.85
C ILE A 53 -14.25 5.92 -6.24
N MET A 54 -15.38 6.46 -6.71
CA MET A 54 -15.88 6.22 -8.07
C MET A 54 -14.84 6.57 -9.13
N LYS A 55 -14.17 7.71 -8.99
CA LYS A 55 -13.13 8.15 -9.92
C LYS A 55 -11.88 7.28 -9.84
N ILE A 56 -11.42 6.97 -8.62
CA ILE A 56 -10.19 6.18 -8.37
C ILE A 56 -10.34 4.76 -8.92
N LEU A 57 -11.48 4.12 -8.67
CA LEU A 57 -11.72 2.73 -9.07
C LEU A 57 -12.42 2.59 -10.43
N ASN A 58 -12.63 3.72 -11.13
CA ASN A 58 -13.35 3.79 -12.40
C ASN A 58 -14.72 3.10 -12.37
N ILE A 59 -15.48 3.29 -11.29
CA ILE A 59 -16.83 2.74 -11.12
C ILE A 59 -17.85 3.79 -11.51
N SER A 60 -18.71 3.47 -12.48
CA SER A 60 -19.66 4.44 -13.05
C SER A 60 -20.79 4.84 -12.11
N THR A 61 -21.13 4.01 -11.10
CA THR A 61 -22.29 4.28 -10.23
C THR A 61 -21.96 4.29 -8.74
N SER A 62 -22.52 5.25 -8.02
CA SER A 62 -22.39 5.34 -6.56
C SER A 62 -23.09 4.18 -5.84
N LYS A 63 -24.13 3.60 -6.46
CA LYS A 63 -24.85 2.43 -5.95
C LYS A 63 -23.96 1.20 -5.90
N GLU A 64 -23.14 0.98 -6.93
CA GLU A 64 -22.17 -0.12 -6.93
C GLU A 64 -21.12 0.07 -5.84
N VAL A 65 -20.54 1.28 -5.73
CA VAL A 65 -19.57 1.58 -4.65
C VAL A 65 -20.17 1.32 -3.26
N LYS A 66 -21.39 1.80 -2.99
CA LYS A 66 -22.10 1.54 -1.72
C LYS A 66 -22.34 0.05 -1.47
N SER A 67 -22.68 -0.70 -2.52
CA SER A 67 -22.88 -2.15 -2.43
C SER A 67 -21.58 -2.86 -2.04
N LEU A 68 -20.46 -2.49 -2.68
CA LEU A 68 -19.14 -3.05 -2.38
C LEU A 68 -18.69 -2.72 -0.96
N ILE A 69 -18.85 -1.47 -0.52
CA ILE A 69 -18.55 -1.02 0.84
C ILE A 69 -19.34 -1.84 1.87
N LYS A 70 -20.64 -2.06 1.62
CA LYS A 70 -21.48 -2.88 2.50
C LYS A 70 -21.03 -4.34 2.50
N LYS A 71 -20.71 -4.91 1.32
CA LYS A 71 -20.26 -6.30 1.17
C LYS A 71 -18.93 -6.57 1.89
N LEU A 72 -18.02 -5.60 1.88
CA LEU A 72 -16.70 -5.70 2.50
C LEU A 72 -16.67 -5.12 3.94
N GLU A 73 -17.83 -4.74 4.48
CA GLU A 73 -17.98 -4.21 5.84
C GLU A 73 -17.10 -2.98 6.14
N LEU A 74 -16.87 -2.12 5.14
CA LEU A 74 -15.95 -0.96 5.25
C LEU A 74 -16.55 0.25 5.98
N ASN A 75 -17.75 0.13 6.55
CA ASN A 75 -18.38 1.17 7.37
C ASN A 75 -17.85 1.21 8.82
N GLN A 76 -16.93 0.32 9.16
CA GLN A 76 -16.29 0.29 10.47
C GLN A 76 -15.36 1.51 10.65
N THR A 77 -15.12 1.90 11.90
CA THR A 77 -14.27 3.06 12.26
C THR A 77 -12.83 2.91 11.79
N THR A 78 -12.36 1.68 11.58
CA THR A 78 -11.03 1.39 11.03
C THR A 78 -10.86 1.87 9.59
N TYR A 79 -11.95 1.90 8.81
CA TYR A 79 -11.92 2.20 7.37
C TYR A 79 -12.60 3.50 7.02
N SER A 80 -13.47 4.00 7.90
CA SER A 80 -14.34 5.13 7.61
C SER A 80 -14.42 6.13 8.74
N ARG A 81 -14.71 7.38 8.37
CA ARG A 81 -14.97 8.49 9.27
C ARG A 81 -16.18 9.27 8.79
N MET A 82 -17.05 9.62 9.73
CA MET A 82 -18.18 10.50 9.45
C MET A 82 -17.74 11.97 9.57
N LYS A 83 -18.02 12.78 8.56
CA LYS A 83 -17.80 14.23 8.54
C LYS A 83 -18.96 14.88 7.78
N ASN A 84 -19.60 15.89 8.36
CA ASN A 84 -20.73 16.62 7.75
C ASN A 84 -21.86 15.69 7.24
N ASN A 85 -22.24 14.69 8.04
CA ASN A 85 -23.24 13.66 7.68
C ASN A 85 -22.88 12.77 6.47
N GLU A 86 -21.63 12.80 6.01
CA GLU A 86 -21.13 11.94 4.96
C GLU A 86 -20.02 11.02 5.48
N LEU A 87 -19.97 9.79 4.95
CA LEU A 87 -18.90 8.84 5.23
C LEU A 87 -17.75 9.04 4.25
N PHE A 88 -16.55 9.16 4.79
CA PHE A 88 -15.31 9.18 4.04
C PHE A 88 -14.47 7.97 4.40
N TYR A 89 -13.67 7.49 3.46
CA TYR A 89 -12.95 6.23 3.58
C TYR A 89 -11.45 6.47 3.46
N ASN A 90 -10.66 5.77 4.27
CA ASN A 90 -9.20 5.86 4.21
C ASN A 90 -8.64 5.04 3.04
N MET A 91 -7.32 5.12 2.85
CA MET A 91 -6.63 4.39 1.78
C MET A 91 -6.78 2.86 1.90
N ASP A 92 -6.83 2.31 3.12
CA ASP A 92 -7.00 0.86 3.32
C ASP A 92 -8.34 0.35 2.78
N ALA A 93 -9.41 1.14 2.93
CA ALA A 93 -10.70 0.85 2.34
C ALA A 93 -10.62 0.81 0.80
N ILE A 94 -9.90 1.77 0.20
CA ILE A 94 -9.69 1.83 -1.26
C ILE A 94 -8.91 0.59 -1.72
N ASN A 95 -7.84 0.23 -1.02
CA ASN A 95 -7.02 -0.93 -1.34
C ASN A 95 -7.86 -2.22 -1.28
N ARG A 96 -8.69 -2.40 -0.25
CA ARG A 96 -9.60 -3.55 -0.14
C ARG A 96 -10.60 -3.60 -1.28
N LEU A 97 -11.20 -2.47 -1.65
CA LEU A 97 -12.12 -2.37 -2.78
C LEU A 97 -11.42 -2.75 -4.08
N ASN A 98 -10.22 -2.22 -4.32
CA ASN A 98 -9.42 -2.50 -5.51
C ASN A 98 -9.04 -3.99 -5.61
N SER A 99 -8.52 -4.56 -4.52
CA SER A 99 -8.22 -6.00 -4.45
C SER A 99 -9.45 -6.84 -4.73
N TYR A 100 -10.59 -6.52 -4.12
CA TYR A 100 -11.84 -7.23 -4.38
C TYR A 100 -12.25 -7.16 -5.86
N LEU A 101 -12.15 -6.00 -6.51
CA LEU A 101 -12.47 -5.86 -7.93
C LEU A 101 -11.52 -6.67 -8.81
N LYS A 102 -10.22 -6.69 -8.51
CA LYS A 102 -9.21 -7.47 -9.23
C LYS A 102 -9.46 -8.98 -9.13
N PHE A 103 -9.82 -9.47 -7.95
CA PHE A 103 -9.99 -10.90 -7.70
C PHE A 103 -11.42 -11.43 -7.90
N ARG A 104 -12.44 -10.55 -8.05
CA ARG A 104 -13.82 -10.96 -8.36
C ARG A 104 -13.98 -11.56 -9.76
N VAL A 105 -13.08 -11.23 -10.68
CA VAL A 105 -13.14 -11.66 -12.08
C VAL A 105 -12.43 -13.01 -12.32
N ALA A 106 -11.79 -13.57 -11.30
CA ALA A 106 -11.11 -14.87 -11.35
C ALA A 106 -12.06 -16.04 -11.08
#